data_AF-A0A0C2VVS8-F1
#
_entry.id   AF-A0A0C2VVS8-F1
#
_cell.length_a   1.000
_cell.length_b   1.000
_cell.length_c   1.000
_cell.angle_alpha   90.00
_cell.angle_beta   90.00
_cell.angle_gamma   90.00
#
_symmetry.space_group_name_H-M   'P 1'
#
loop_
_entity.id
_entity.type
_entity.pdbx_description
1 polymer ?
#
loop_
_entity_poly.entity_id
_entity_poly.type
_entity_poly.pdbx_seq_one_letter_code
_entity_poly.pdbx_strand_id
1 'polypeptide(L)'
;MLEEQKNYQKAATSHQVSYQQVYQWVKKYENGGEKALKDRRGYKKEEEELTPEEKVNLQMKKLERENDRLRAKNLFLKKLEEIERRRE
;
A
#
# COMPACT_ATOMS: atom_id res chain seq x y z
N MET A 1 -3.28 -27.07 28.14
CA MET A 1 -3.13 -25.69 27.61
C MET A 1 -1.64 -25.39 27.58
N LEU A 2 -1.00 -25.68 26.45
CA LEU A 2 0.42 -25.38 26.25
C LEU A 2 0.52 -23.94 25.73
N GLU A 3 0.41 -22.97 26.64
CA GLU A 3 0.96 -21.66 26.33
C GLU A 3 2.47 -21.80 26.38
N GLU A 4 3.07 -22.02 25.21
CA GLU A 4 4.51 -21.91 25.04
C GLU A 4 4.96 -20.61 25.68
N GLN A 5 5.89 -20.77 26.61
CA GLN A 5 6.37 -19.79 27.57
C GLN A 5 7.14 -18.66 26.86
N LYS A 6 6.44 -17.86 26.05
CA LYS A 6 6.97 -16.70 25.35
C LYS A 6 7.19 -15.60 26.37
N ASN A 7 8.37 -15.63 26.98
CA ASN A 7 8.74 -14.68 28.01
C ASN A 7 9.07 -13.31 27.39
N TYR A 8 8.02 -12.60 26.96
CA TYR A 8 8.13 -11.28 26.33
C TYR A 8 8.83 -10.26 27.23
N GLN A 9 8.66 -10.40 28.55
CA GLN A 9 9.36 -9.58 29.54
C GLN A 9 10.87 -9.85 29.52
N LYS A 10 11.30 -11.10 29.47
CA LYS A 10 12.72 -11.45 29.37
C LYS A 10 13.34 -10.90 28.08
N ALA A 11 12.65 -11.02 26.95
CA ALA A 11 13.12 -10.47 25.68
C ALA A 11 13.19 -8.93 25.69
N ALA A 12 12.19 -8.27 26.30
CA ALA A 12 12.16 -6.83 26.48
C ALA A 12 13.36 -6.33 27.31
N THR A 13 13.63 -6.97 28.45
CA THR A 13 14.76 -6.63 29.32
C THR A 13 16.10 -6.89 28.64
N SER A 14 16.28 -8.04 27.97
CA SER A 14 17.53 -8.38 27.29
C SER A 14 17.89 -7.42 26.15
N HIS A 15 16.89 -6.95 25.41
CA HIS A 15 17.09 -6.05 24.28
C HIS A 15 16.86 -4.56 24.62
N GLN A 16 16.58 -4.24 25.89
CA GLN A 16 16.24 -2.88 26.35
C GLN A 16 15.12 -2.22 25.53
N VAL A 17 14.14 -3.02 25.12
CA VAL A 17 12.96 -2.57 24.37
C VAL A 17 11.73 -2.70 25.24
N SER A 18 10.68 -1.93 24.94
CA SER A 18 9.41 -2.05 25.65
C SER A 18 8.77 -3.41 25.42
N TYR A 19 8.15 -3.96 26.48
CA TYR A 19 7.28 -5.14 26.40
C TYR A 19 6.29 -5.05 25.22
N GLN A 20 5.71 -3.86 25.02
CA GLN A 20 4.73 -3.63 23.97
C GLN A 20 5.34 -3.76 22.56
N GLN A 21 6.62 -3.41 22.39
CA GLN A 21 7.33 -3.60 21.12
C GLN A 21 7.56 -5.08 20.83
N VAL A 22 8.01 -5.85 21.82
CA VAL A 22 8.20 -7.31 21.68
C VAL A 22 6.89 -8.00 21.35
N TYR A 23 5.81 -7.67 22.06
CA TYR A 23 4.48 -8.22 21.79
C TYR A 23 4.01 -7.89 20.36
N GLN A 24 4.18 -6.64 19.91
CA GLN A 24 3.83 -6.25 18.55
C GLN A 24 4.68 -6.98 17.48
N TRP A 25 5.97 -7.18 17.73
CA TRP A 25 6.84 -7.95 16.83
C TRP A 25 6.40 -9.41 16.72
N VAL A 26 6.14 -10.07 17.84
CA VAL A 26 5.68 -11.46 17.84
C VAL A 26 4.34 -11.59 17.12
N LYS A 27 3.39 -10.69 17.39
CA LYS A 27 2.08 -10.68 16.71
C LYS A 27 2.22 -10.43 15.20
N LYS A 28 3.13 -9.55 14.77
CA LYS A 28 3.41 -9.31 13.34
C LYS A 28 4.06 -10.54 12.69
N TYR A 29 4.98 -11.18 13.40
CA TYR A 29 5.66 -12.37 12.93
C TYR A 29 4.72 -13.57 12.79
N GLU A 30 3.81 -13.78 13.73
CA GLU A 30 2.78 -14.83 13.62
C GLU A 30 1.84 -14.61 12.42
N ASN A 31 1.53 -13.35 12.11
CA ASN A 31 0.62 -13.01 11.02
C ASN A 31 1.25 -13.03 9.61
N GLY A 32 2.56 -12.85 9.48
CA GLY A 32 3.20 -12.69 8.16
C GLY A 32 4.68 -13.05 8.09
N GLY A 33 5.16 -13.81 9.07
CA GLY A 33 6.54 -14.24 9.19
C GLY A 33 7.54 -13.09 9.28
N GLU A 34 8.78 -13.38 8.92
CA GLU A 34 9.88 -12.42 8.94
C GLU A 34 9.63 -11.20 8.03
N LYS A 35 8.97 -11.40 6.88
CA LYS A 35 8.65 -10.33 5.93
C LYS A 35 7.75 -9.24 6.54
N ALA A 36 6.92 -9.59 7.53
CA ALA A 36 6.03 -8.64 8.22
C ALA A 36 6.75 -7.78 9.27
N LEU A 37 7.96 -8.16 9.69
CA LEU A 37 8.79 -7.37 10.60
C LEU A 37 9.63 -6.30 9.89
N LYS A 38 9.81 -6.41 8.57
CA LYS A 38 10.60 -5.47 7.77
C LYS A 38 9.91 -4.08 7.78
N ASP A 39 10.66 -3.04 8.15
CA ASP A 39 10.13 -1.66 8.13
C ASP A 39 9.87 -1.24 6.68
N ARG A 40 8.60 -0.94 6.36
CA ARG A 40 8.14 -0.55 5.02
C ARG A 40 7.94 0.97 4.89
N ARG A 41 8.35 1.76 5.88
CA ARG A 41 8.27 3.22 5.79
C ARG A 41 9.21 3.72 4.69
N GLY A 42 8.67 4.49 3.75
CA GLY A 42 9.41 5.06 2.61
C GLY A 42 9.74 4.08 1.48
N TYR A 43 9.50 2.77 1.65
CA TYR A 43 9.71 1.77 0.60
C TYR A 43 8.39 1.44 -0.10
N LYS A 44 8.39 1.60 -1.43
CA LYS A 44 7.31 1.08 -2.29
C LYS A 44 7.44 -0.44 -2.29
N LYS A 45 6.38 -1.18 -1.92
CA LYS A 45 6.36 -2.64 -2.09
C LYS A 45 6.73 -2.96 -3.55
N GLU A 46 7.68 -3.86 -3.76
CA GLU A 46 7.98 -4.37 -5.10
C GLU A 46 6.73 -5.05 -5.68
N GLU A 47 6.55 -5.00 -7.01
CA GLU A 47 5.33 -5.51 -7.64
C GLU A 47 5.09 -7.01 -7.37
N GLU A 48 6.15 -7.75 -7.03
CA GLU A 48 6.11 -9.17 -6.65
C GLU A 48 5.58 -9.42 -5.23
N GLU A 49 5.65 -8.44 -4.31
CA GLU A 49 5.14 -8.55 -2.93
C GLU A 49 3.69 -8.06 -2.77
N LEU A 50 3.07 -7.56 -3.84
CA LEU A 50 1.69 -7.07 -3.80
C LEU A 50 0.71 -8.24 -3.82
N THR A 51 -0.24 -8.21 -2.88
CA THR A 51 -1.41 -9.09 -2.93
C THR A 51 -2.19 -8.87 -4.24
N PRO A 52 -2.95 -9.87 -4.71
CA PRO A 52 -3.79 -9.72 -5.90
C PRO A 52 -4.69 -8.48 -5.84
N GLU A 53 -5.28 -8.21 -4.67
CA GLU A 53 -6.15 -7.06 -4.42
C GLU A 53 -5.39 -5.72 -4.54
N GLU A 54 -4.15 -5.66 -4.04
CA GLU A 54 -3.30 -4.47 -4.18
C GLU A 54 -2.91 -4.21 -5.63
N LYS A 55 -2.63 -5.26 -6.42
CA LYS A 55 -2.35 -5.14 -7.86
C LYS A 55 -3.55 -4.60 -8.61
N VAL A 56 -4.74 -5.14 -8.34
CA VAL A 56 -6.00 -4.68 -8.94
C VAL A 56 -6.26 -3.21 -8.61
N ASN A 57 -6.13 -2.81 -7.34
CA ASN A 57 -6.30 -1.42 -6.94
C ASN A 57 -5.30 -0.47 -7.62
N LEU A 58 -4.06 -0.90 -7.81
CA LEU A 58 -3.06 -0.10 -8.55
C LEU A 58 -3.42 0.04 -10.03
N GLN A 59 -3.86 -1.04 -10.68
CA GLN A 59 -4.33 -0.99 -12.06
C GLN A 59 -5.56 -0.10 -12.21
N MET A 60 -6.52 -0.20 -11.28
CA MET A 60 -7.71 0.65 -11.24
C MET A 60 -7.32 2.13 -11.15
N LYS A 61 -6.44 2.49 -10.21
CA LYS A 61 -5.91 3.86 -10.10
C LYS A 61 -5.13 4.35 -11.32
N LYS A 62 -4.47 3.45 -12.07
CA LYS A 62 -3.81 3.81 -13.34
C LYS A 62 -4.86 4.10 -14.40
N LEU A 63 -5.88 3.26 -14.52
CA LEU A 63 -6.98 3.41 -15.47
C LEU A 63 -7.83 4.66 -15.20
N GLU A 64 -8.13 4.98 -13.94
CA GLU A 64 -8.86 6.20 -13.58
C GLU A 64 -8.13 7.46 -14.04
N ARG A 65 -6.82 7.54 -13.79
CA ARG A 65 -6.00 8.68 -14.27
C ARG A 65 -5.99 8.80 -15.78
N GLU A 66 -5.89 7.67 -16.48
CA GLU A 66 -5.93 7.64 -17.93
C GLU A 66 -7.30 8.09 -18.45
N ASN A 67 -8.38 7.67 -17.79
CA ASN A 67 -9.75 8.08 -18.11
C ASN A 67 -9.92 9.59 -17.94
N ASP A 68 -9.47 10.15 -16.82
CA ASP A 68 -9.54 11.58 -16.56
C ASP A 68 -8.74 12.38 -17.60
N ARG A 69 -7.54 11.90 -17.95
CA ARG A 69 -6.72 12.48 -19.02
C ARG A 69 -7.46 12.49 -20.35
N LEU A 70 -8.11 11.38 -20.71
CA LEU A 70 -8.87 11.26 -21.95
C LEU A 70 -10.14 12.13 -21.94
N ARG A 71 -10.81 12.26 -20.80
CA ARG A 71 -11.96 13.17 -20.64
C ARG A 71 -11.55 14.62 -20.87
N ALA A 72 -10.44 15.05 -20.29
CA ALA A 72 -9.90 16.39 -20.50
C ALA A 72 -9.56 16.64 -21.99
N LYS A 73 -8.91 15.68 -22.66
CA LYS A 73 -8.63 15.75 -24.10
C LYS A 73 -9.90 15.86 -24.94
N ASN A 74 -10.90 15.02 -24.66
CA ASN A 74 -12.19 15.06 -25.36
C ASN A 74 -12.91 16.40 -25.15
N LEU A 75 -12.91 16.92 -23.92
CA LEU A 75 -13.53 18.21 -23.62
C LEU A 75 -12.85 19.34 -24.38
N PHE A 76 -11.51 19.31 -24.45
CA PHE A 76 -10.74 20.28 -25.21
C PHE A 76 -11.07 20.23 -26.70
N LEU A 77 -11.11 19.03 -27.30
CA LEU A 77 -11.46 18.86 -28.72
C LEU A 77 -12.87 19.38 -29.02
N LYS A 78 -13.87 19.03 -28.19
CA LYS A 78 -15.24 19.55 -28.35
C LYS A 78 -15.30 21.06 -28.30
N LYS A 79 -14.46 21.70 -27.46
CA LYS A 79 -14.41 23.15 -27.36
C LYS A 79 -13.80 23.80 -28.61
N LEU A 80 -12.80 23.16 -29.22
CA LEU A 80 -12.22 23.61 -30.48
C LEU A 80 -13.24 23.55 -31.62
N GLU A 81 -13.95 22.43 -31.79
CA GLU A 81 -15.00 22.27 -32.79
C GLU A 81 -16.13 23.29 -32.63
N GLU A 82 -16.47 23.67 -31.40
CA GLU A 82 -17.47 24.71 -31.12
C GLU A 82 -16.98 26.10 -31.58
N ILE A 83 -15.69 26.41 -31.41
CA ILE A 83 -15.10 27.68 -31.83
C ILE A 83 -15.02 27.76 -33.36
N GLU A 84 -14.64 26.67 -34.02
CA GLU A 84 -14.57 26.58 -35.48
C GLU A 84 -15.95 26.78 -36.11
N ARG A 85 -16.99 26.11 -35.60
CA ARG A 85 -18.39 26.28 -36.05
C ARG A 85 -18.98 27.67 -35.81
N ARG A 86 -18.40 28.48 -34.92
CA ARG A 86 -18.81 29.89 -34.72
C ARG A 86 -18.10 30.86 -35.64
N ARG A 87 -17.00 30.43 -36.28
CA ARG A 87 -16.20 31.24 -37.20
C ARG A 87 -16.61 31.04 -38.65
N GLU A 88 -17.19 29.88 -38.97
CA GLU A 88 -17.98 29.62 -40.19
C GLU A 88 -19.36 30.28 -40.10
#